data_AF-A0A291C221-F1
#
_entry.id   AF-A0A291C221-F1
#
_cell.length_a   1.000
_cell.length_b   1.000
_cell.length_c   1.000
_cell.angle_alpha   90.00
_cell.angle_beta   90.00
_cell.angle_gamma   90.00
#
_symmetry.space_group_name_H-M   'P 1'
#
loop_
_entity.id
_entity.type
_entity.pdbx_description
1 polymer ?
#
loop_
_entity_poly.entity_id
_entity_poly.type
_entity_poly.pdbx_seq_one_letter_code
_entity_poly.pdbx_strand_id
1 'polypeptide(L)'
;MKSAVFMMALSMSISIVFTKAEESVVKDVDCSDPKGTCPFTDGTCGAYYRSGNANYCFRVCKCKGTNDCLIDEDHALVRGNKTFPSTVFTCKPIREFRECKDGETALVYPQPGLIRQIRCLCSRGWRYEYAGNGKVKCLRLT
;
A
#
# COMPACT_ATOMS: atom_id res chain seq x y z
N MET A 1 18.23 65.91 18.12
CA MET A 1 17.57 65.55 16.84
C MET A 1 18.10 64.16 16.45
N LYS A 2 17.38 63.09 16.77
CA LYS A 2 16.55 62.27 15.85
C LYS A 2 17.32 61.72 14.64
N SER A 3 17.79 60.48 14.76
CA SER A 3 17.71 59.48 13.67
C SER A 3 17.93 58.09 14.27
N ALA A 4 16.83 57.37 14.47
CA ALA A 4 16.85 55.93 14.69
C ALA A 4 16.74 55.29 13.30
N VAL A 5 17.79 54.58 12.88
CA VAL A 5 17.75 53.73 11.70
C VAL A 5 17.14 52.40 12.15
N PHE A 6 15.87 52.19 11.82
CA PHE A 6 15.23 50.88 11.94
C PHE A 6 15.78 49.97 10.83
N MET A 7 16.74 49.10 11.16
CA MET A 7 17.04 47.95 10.30
C MET A 7 15.98 46.88 10.56
N MET A 8 15.02 46.75 9.65
CA MET A 8 14.18 45.56 9.55
C MET A 8 15.04 44.44 8.97
N ALA A 9 15.59 43.59 9.83
CA ALA A 9 16.13 42.31 9.40
C ALA A 9 14.95 41.37 9.17
N LEU A 10 14.68 41.09 7.89
CA LEU A 10 13.67 40.14 7.41
C LEU A 10 13.83 38.79 8.11
N SER A 11 12.80 38.37 8.85
CA SER A 11 12.70 37.00 9.38
C SER A 11 12.55 36.03 8.21
N MET A 12 13.65 35.43 7.77
CA MET A 12 13.58 34.26 6.89
C MET A 12 13.40 33.02 7.76
N SER A 13 12.16 32.76 8.17
CA SER A 13 11.78 31.47 8.74
C SER A 13 11.72 30.46 7.61
N ILE A 14 12.85 29.89 7.24
CA ILE A 14 12.90 28.73 6.35
C ILE A 14 12.56 27.51 7.20
N SER A 15 11.27 27.28 7.42
CA SER A 15 10.77 26.00 7.93
C SER A 15 10.71 25.03 6.76
N ILE A 16 11.86 24.48 6.37
CA ILE A 16 11.86 23.30 5.50
C ILE A 16 11.63 22.09 6.40
N VAL A 17 10.36 21.74 6.58
CA VAL A 17 9.99 20.40 6.98
C VAL A 17 10.02 19.57 5.70
N PHE A 18 11.17 18.98 5.37
CA PHE A 18 11.15 17.80 4.53
C PHE A 18 10.60 16.67 5.41
N THR A 19 9.27 16.55 5.41
CA THR A 19 8.60 15.33 5.84
C THR A 19 9.29 14.20 5.08
N LYS A 20 9.91 13.29 5.83
CA LYS A 20 10.39 11.97 5.41
C LYS A 20 9.73 11.60 4.09
N ALA A 21 10.50 11.63 2.99
CA ALA A 21 10.05 10.92 1.80
C ALA A 21 10.00 9.45 2.25
N GLU A 22 8.80 8.98 2.59
CA GLU A 22 8.55 7.57 2.83
C GLU A 22 9.09 6.85 1.60
N GLU A 23 10.12 6.01 1.78
CA GLU A 23 10.71 5.30 0.66
C GLU A 23 9.56 4.53 -0.02
N SER A 24 9.31 4.84 -1.29
CA SER A 24 8.41 4.02 -2.09
C SER A 24 8.83 2.57 -1.97
N VAL A 25 7.88 1.69 -1.67
CA VAL A 25 8.11 0.24 -1.59
C VAL A 25 8.50 -0.31 -2.97
N VAL A 26 8.15 0.43 -4.03
CA VAL A 26 8.48 0.13 -5.42
C VAL A 26 9.86 0.66 -5.77
N LYS A 27 10.71 -0.21 -6.30
CA LYS A 27 12.06 0.14 -6.78
C LYS A 27 12.23 -0.29 -8.24
N ASP A 28 13.02 0.50 -8.97
CA ASP A 28 13.56 0.19 -10.30
C ASP A 28 12.53 0.09 -11.45
N VAL A 29 11.27 0.49 -11.23
CA VAL A 29 10.24 0.51 -12.27
C VAL A 29 9.15 1.53 -11.96
N ASP A 30 8.63 2.18 -13.00
CA ASP A 30 7.45 3.04 -12.89
C ASP A 30 6.17 2.20 -12.81
N CYS A 31 5.23 2.68 -12.01
CA CYS A 31 3.93 2.05 -11.88
C CYS A 31 2.96 2.48 -12.99
N SER A 32 2.11 1.56 -13.45
CA SER A 32 1.03 1.91 -14.38
C SER A 32 0.08 2.95 -13.80
N ASP A 33 -0.57 3.74 -14.65
CA ASP A 33 -1.66 4.61 -14.20
C ASP A 33 -2.91 3.80 -13.81
N PRO A 34 -3.55 4.09 -12.67
CA PRO A 34 -4.76 3.40 -12.24
C PRO A 34 -5.96 3.75 -13.12
N LYS A 35 -6.76 2.73 -13.46
CA LYS A 35 -7.93 2.86 -14.32
C LYS A 35 -9.22 2.65 -13.54
N GLY A 36 -10.17 3.57 -13.73
CA GLY A 36 -11.48 3.50 -13.06
C GLY A 36 -11.38 3.55 -11.53
N THR A 37 -12.47 3.18 -10.86
CA THR A 37 -12.61 3.23 -9.41
C THR A 37 -12.61 1.83 -8.82
N CYS A 38 -11.91 1.66 -7.70
CA CYS A 38 -11.89 0.38 -7.00
C CYS A 38 -13.29 0.03 -6.45
N PRO A 39 -13.73 -1.22 -6.59
CA PRO A 39 -15.07 -1.64 -6.15
C PRO A 39 -15.20 -1.75 -4.61
N PHE A 40 -14.09 -1.75 -3.88
CA PHE A 40 -14.08 -1.87 -2.42
C PHE A 40 -13.14 -0.85 -1.79
N THR A 41 -13.58 -0.24 -0.70
CA THR A 41 -12.73 0.58 0.19
C THR A 41 -11.78 -0.31 1.00
N ASP A 42 -12.27 -1.44 1.50
CA ASP A 42 -11.48 -2.48 2.15
C ASP A 42 -10.88 -3.44 1.10
N GLY A 43 -10.33 -2.87 0.04
CA GLY A 43 -9.85 -3.60 -1.12
C GLY A 43 -8.35 -3.47 -1.33
N THR A 44 -7.84 -4.31 -2.22
CA THR A 44 -6.55 -4.10 -2.88
C THR A 44 -6.74 -3.24 -4.12
N CYS A 45 -5.73 -2.47 -4.48
CA CYS A 45 -5.77 -1.54 -5.63
C CYS A 45 -4.62 -1.73 -6.62
N GLY A 46 -3.60 -2.50 -6.24
CA GLY A 46 -2.40 -2.65 -7.05
C GLY A 46 -1.47 -3.74 -6.53
N ALA A 47 -0.40 -3.98 -7.27
CA ALA A 47 0.63 -4.94 -6.91
C ALA A 47 1.99 -4.52 -7.47
N TYR A 48 3.05 -4.88 -6.76
CA TYR A 48 4.42 -4.81 -7.20
C TYR A 48 5.08 -6.16 -7.03
N TYR A 49 5.52 -6.79 -8.13
CA TYR A 49 6.07 -8.14 -8.08
C TYR A 49 7.10 -8.38 -9.18
N ARG A 50 7.94 -9.39 -8.97
CA ARG A 50 8.86 -9.88 -10.01
C ARG A 50 8.21 -11.01 -10.81
N SER A 51 8.34 -10.96 -12.13
CA SER A 51 8.01 -12.08 -13.02
C SER A 51 9.17 -12.31 -13.99
N GLY A 52 9.70 -13.53 -14.00
CA GLY A 52 10.96 -13.82 -14.69
C GLY A 52 12.09 -12.92 -14.17
N ASN A 53 12.69 -12.15 -15.09
CA ASN A 53 13.80 -11.26 -14.78
C ASN A 53 13.41 -9.78 -14.64
N ALA A 54 12.12 -9.45 -14.68
CA ALA A 54 11.64 -8.08 -14.62
C ALA A 54 10.75 -7.83 -13.40
N ASN A 55 10.83 -6.60 -12.89
CA ASN A 55 9.93 -6.09 -11.87
C ASN A 55 8.74 -5.41 -12.55
N TYR A 56 7.54 -5.60 -12.02
CA TYR A 56 6.31 -5.03 -12.52
C TYR A 56 5.58 -4.30 -11.41
N CYS A 57 5.15 -3.07 -11.67
CA CYS A 57 4.27 -2.33 -10.78
C CYS A 57 2.96 -1.97 -11.49
N PHE A 58 1.84 -2.46 -10.95
CA PHE A 58 0.51 -2.18 -11.46
C PHE A 58 -0.33 -1.47 -10.41
N ARG A 59 -0.82 -0.29 -10.77
CA ARG A 59 -1.92 0.37 -10.08
C ARG A 59 -3.15 0.10 -10.93
N VAL A 60 -4.09 -0.66 -10.38
CA VAL A 60 -5.19 -1.24 -11.14
C VAL A 60 -6.37 -0.27 -11.17
N CYS A 61 -6.72 0.33 -10.02
CA CYS A 61 -7.85 1.22 -9.88
C CYS A 61 -7.59 2.32 -8.83
N LYS A 62 -8.40 3.37 -8.86
CA LYS A 62 -8.34 4.49 -7.92
C LYS A 62 -9.16 4.19 -6.66
N CYS A 63 -8.58 4.37 -5.49
CA CYS A 63 -9.29 4.18 -4.23
C CYS A 63 -10.17 5.38 -3.90
N LYS A 64 -11.33 5.11 -3.32
CA LYS A 64 -12.23 6.16 -2.85
C LYS A 64 -11.60 6.88 -1.66
N GLY A 65 -11.54 8.21 -1.73
CA GLY A 65 -10.95 9.07 -0.69
C GLY A 65 -9.62 9.69 -1.12
N THR A 66 -8.71 8.88 -1.67
CA THR A 66 -7.41 9.34 -2.20
C THR A 66 -7.46 9.68 -3.69
N ASN A 67 -8.46 9.14 -4.41
CA ASN A 67 -8.54 9.17 -5.88
C ASN A 67 -7.31 8.55 -6.57
N ASP A 68 -6.63 7.65 -5.86
CA ASP A 68 -5.39 7.03 -6.31
C ASP A 68 -5.15 5.67 -5.64
N CYS A 69 -4.23 4.86 -6.15
CA CYS A 69 -3.73 3.66 -5.46
C CYS A 69 -2.37 3.98 -4.84
N LEU A 70 -2.35 4.20 -3.53
CA LEU A 70 -1.13 4.55 -2.80
C LEU A 70 -0.16 3.37 -2.74
N ILE A 71 1.13 3.67 -2.87
CA ILE A 71 2.22 2.67 -2.96
C ILE A 71 3.28 2.84 -1.85
N ASP A 72 2.93 3.58 -0.80
CA ASP A 72 3.72 3.75 0.41
C ASP A 72 3.68 2.51 1.32
N GLU A 73 4.49 2.53 2.38
CA GLU A 73 4.62 1.43 3.34
C GLU A 73 3.31 1.17 4.11
N ASP A 74 2.55 2.23 4.41
CA ASP A 74 1.28 2.13 5.15
C ASP A 74 0.21 1.38 4.36
N HIS A 75 0.29 1.38 3.03
CA HIS A 75 -0.65 0.69 2.14
C HIS A 75 -0.06 -0.60 1.54
N ALA A 76 1.15 -1.01 1.92
CA ALA A 76 1.86 -2.13 1.32
C ALA A 76 1.84 -3.40 2.18
N LEU A 77 1.16 -4.44 1.69
CA LEU A 77 1.31 -5.79 2.21
C LEU A 77 2.50 -6.49 1.52
N VAL A 78 3.69 -6.33 2.10
CA VAL A 78 4.94 -6.93 1.60
C VAL A 78 5.04 -8.41 2.00
N ARG A 79 5.14 -9.29 1.00
CA ARG A 79 5.29 -10.76 1.18
C ARG A 79 6.61 -11.29 0.63
N GLY A 80 7.23 -10.54 -0.28
CA GLY A 80 8.52 -10.85 -0.90
C GLY A 80 9.69 -10.18 -0.18
N ASN A 81 10.83 -10.16 -0.85
CA ASN A 81 12.03 -9.46 -0.42
C ASN A 81 12.52 -8.50 -1.51
N LYS A 82 13.63 -7.79 -1.27
CA LYS A 82 14.17 -6.80 -2.22
C LYS A 82 14.51 -7.41 -3.60
N THR A 83 14.94 -8.66 -3.65
CA THR A 83 15.36 -9.33 -4.90
C THR A 83 14.16 -9.95 -5.64
N PHE A 84 13.20 -10.47 -4.89
CA PHE A 84 11.97 -11.07 -5.38
C PHE A 84 10.78 -10.36 -4.74
N PRO A 85 10.49 -9.12 -5.18
CA PRO A 85 9.36 -8.37 -4.65
C PRO A 85 8.06 -9.13 -4.91
N SER A 86 7.19 -9.05 -3.93
CA SER A 86 5.82 -9.55 -3.99
C SER A 86 5.01 -8.75 -2.97
N THR A 87 4.52 -7.61 -3.41
CA THR A 87 3.80 -6.63 -2.60
C THR A 87 2.42 -6.40 -3.19
N VAL A 88 1.43 -6.28 -2.31
CA VAL A 88 0.05 -5.95 -2.69
C VAL A 88 -0.31 -4.63 -2.04
N PHE A 89 -0.84 -3.70 -2.81
CA PHE A 89 -1.25 -2.38 -2.30
C PHE A 89 -2.74 -2.38 -1.94
N THR A 90 -3.07 -1.72 -0.84
CA THR A 90 -4.41 -1.64 -0.26
C THR A 90 -5.01 -0.24 -0.39
N CYS A 91 -6.33 -0.15 -0.45
CA CYS A 91 -7.03 1.14 -0.57
C CYS A 91 -7.09 1.93 0.73
N LYS A 92 -6.89 1.26 1.87
CA LYS A 92 -6.75 1.89 3.18
C LYS A 92 -5.47 1.38 3.84
N PRO A 93 -4.95 2.08 4.86
CA PRO A 93 -3.75 1.66 5.57
C PRO A 93 -3.88 0.24 6.14
N ILE A 94 -2.81 -0.56 6.07
CA ILE A 94 -2.81 -1.96 6.52
C ILE A 94 -3.15 -2.09 8.01
N ARG A 95 -2.80 -1.09 8.81
CA ARG A 95 -3.09 -1.02 10.25
C ARG A 95 -4.58 -0.93 10.58
N GLU A 96 -5.41 -0.53 9.61
CA GLU A 96 -6.87 -0.44 9.79
C GLU A 96 -7.59 -1.77 9.53
N PHE A 97 -6.88 -2.78 9.05
CA PHE A 97 -7.42 -4.13 8.98
C PHE A 97 -7.12 -4.86 10.28
N ARG A 98 -8.15 -5.45 10.87
CA ARG A 98 -7.96 -6.39 11.97
C ARG A 98 -7.19 -7.62 11.54
N GLU A 99 -6.59 -8.30 12.51
CA GLU A 99 -6.01 -9.62 12.32
C GLU A 99 -7.09 -10.70 12.16
N CYS A 100 -6.78 -11.73 11.37
CA CYS A 100 -7.63 -12.89 11.18
C CYS A 100 -7.49 -13.89 12.35
N LYS A 101 -8.57 -14.62 12.63
CA LYS A 101 -8.56 -15.84 13.45
C LYS A 101 -8.16 -17.07 12.61
N ASP A 102 -7.72 -18.14 13.26
CA ASP A 102 -7.26 -19.33 12.55
C ASP A 102 -8.40 -19.95 11.72
N GLY A 103 -8.13 -20.27 10.46
CA GLY A 103 -9.11 -20.75 9.50
C GLY A 103 -10.06 -19.67 8.93
N GLU A 104 -9.95 -18.42 9.38
CA GLU A 104 -10.80 -17.33 8.92
C GLU A 104 -10.48 -16.93 7.46
N THR A 105 -11.52 -16.52 6.72
CA THR A 105 -11.35 -16.01 5.35
C THR A 105 -10.75 -14.61 5.40
N ALA A 106 -9.54 -14.47 4.89
CA ALA A 106 -8.79 -13.22 4.87
C ALA A 106 -9.07 -12.40 3.62
N LEU A 107 -9.08 -13.05 2.46
CA LEU A 107 -9.24 -12.40 1.16
C LEU A 107 -10.34 -13.09 0.35
N VAL A 108 -11.09 -12.30 -0.40
CA VAL A 108 -12.08 -12.76 -1.36
C VAL A 108 -11.77 -12.15 -2.73
N TYR A 109 -11.73 -12.99 -3.75
CA TYR A 109 -11.59 -12.66 -5.16
C TYR A 109 -12.98 -12.71 -5.78
N PRO A 110 -13.70 -11.57 -5.84
CA PRO A 110 -15.02 -11.53 -6.48
C PRO A 110 -14.93 -11.74 -8.00
N GLN A 111 -13.75 -11.51 -8.58
CA GLN A 111 -13.44 -11.74 -9.99
C GLN A 111 -11.97 -12.12 -10.14
N PRO A 112 -11.58 -12.81 -11.23
CA PRO A 112 -10.18 -13.04 -11.55
C PRO A 112 -9.40 -11.72 -11.64
N GLY A 113 -8.16 -11.71 -11.12
CA GLY A 113 -7.26 -10.57 -11.24
C GLY A 113 -6.62 -10.15 -9.92
N LEU A 114 -6.15 -8.90 -9.89
CA LEU A 114 -5.39 -8.33 -8.78
C LEU A 114 -6.29 -7.70 -7.70
N ILE A 115 -7.55 -7.42 -8.02
CA ILE A 115 -8.50 -6.82 -7.07
C ILE A 115 -9.12 -7.89 -6.18
N ARG A 116 -8.91 -7.71 -4.89
CA ARG A 116 -9.34 -8.58 -3.79
C ARG A 116 -10.00 -7.73 -2.73
N GLN A 117 -11.10 -8.21 -2.19
CA GLN A 117 -11.66 -7.67 -0.96
C GLN A 117 -10.90 -8.27 0.23
N ILE A 118 -10.46 -7.42 1.14
CA ILE A 118 -9.76 -7.79 2.37
C ILE A 118 -10.77 -7.80 3.51
N ARG A 119 -10.87 -8.93 4.21
CA ARG A 119 -11.72 -9.10 5.39
C ARG A 119 -10.93 -8.94 6.68
N CYS A 120 -9.68 -9.40 6.66
CA CYS A 120 -8.69 -9.29 7.73
C CYS A 120 -7.30 -9.63 7.16
N LEU A 121 -6.24 -9.37 7.92
CA LEU A 121 -4.87 -9.73 7.57
C LEU A 121 -4.38 -10.91 8.41
N CYS A 122 -3.59 -11.80 7.81
CA CYS A 122 -2.97 -12.88 8.59
C CYS A 122 -1.89 -12.29 9.49
N SER A 123 -1.90 -12.66 10.77
CA SER A 123 -0.85 -12.31 11.72
C SER A 123 0.51 -12.89 11.29
N ARG A 124 1.59 -12.35 11.86
CA ARG A 124 2.93 -12.92 11.65
C ARG A 124 2.98 -14.39 12.05
N GLY A 125 3.62 -15.22 11.22
CA GLY A 125 3.73 -16.68 11.44
C GLY A 125 2.52 -17.48 10.95
N TRP A 126 1.55 -16.84 10.29
CA TRP A 126 0.42 -17.51 9.66
C TRP A 126 0.56 -17.44 8.14
N ARG A 127 0.03 -18.44 7.44
CA ARG A 127 0.06 -18.51 5.97
C ARG A 127 -1.30 -18.21 5.38
N TYR A 128 -1.28 -17.51 4.25
CA TYR A 128 -2.44 -17.40 3.37
C TYR A 128 -2.58 -18.71 2.57
N GLU A 129 -3.72 -19.39 2.69
CA GLU A 129 -4.01 -20.63 1.96
C GLU A 129 -5.25 -20.47 1.07
N TYR A 130 -5.16 -20.93 -0.17
CA TYR A 130 -6.29 -20.89 -1.10
C TYR A 130 -7.33 -21.95 -0.70
N ALA A 131 -8.54 -21.50 -0.39
CA ALA A 131 -9.63 -22.34 0.09
C ALA A 131 -10.65 -22.70 -1.01
N GLY A 132 -10.33 -22.43 -2.28
CA GLY A 132 -11.27 -22.58 -3.40
C GLY A 132 -12.24 -21.40 -3.54
N ASN A 133 -12.95 -21.35 -4.67
CA ASN A 133 -14.01 -20.37 -4.94
C ASN A 133 -13.60 -18.90 -4.71
N GLY A 134 -12.36 -18.55 -5.07
CA GLY A 134 -11.84 -17.20 -4.88
C GLY A 134 -11.65 -16.81 -3.41
N LYS A 135 -11.60 -17.74 -2.45
CA LYS A 135 -11.37 -17.43 -1.04
C LYS A 135 -9.96 -17.82 -0.64
N VAL A 136 -9.35 -16.99 0.20
CA VAL A 136 -8.06 -17.28 0.85
C VAL A 136 -8.25 -17.16 2.35
N LYS A 137 -7.84 -18.20 3.07
CA LYS A 137 -7.88 -18.27 4.52
C LYS A 137 -6.53 -17.97 5.13
N CYS A 138 -6.51 -17.59 6.40
CA CYS A 138 -5.30 -17.61 7.20
C CYS A 138 -5.24 -18.90 8.02
N LEU A 139 -4.10 -19.59 7.95
CA LEU A 139 -3.85 -20.77 8.76
C LEU A 139 -2.56 -20.59 9.56
N ARG A 140 -2.60 -20.98 10.83
CA ARG A 140 -1.40 -21.00 11.65
C ARG A 140 -0.40 -22.01 11.11
N LEU A 141 0.89 -21.65 11.09
CA LEU A 141 1.97 -22.62 10.88
C LEU A 141 2.08 -23.44 12.18
N THR A 142 1.65 -24.70 12.12
CA THR A 142 1.81 -25.69 13.21
C THR A 142 3.20 -26.29 13.20
#